data_AF-A0A852HCS1-F1
#
_entry.id   AF-A0A852HCS1-F1
#
_cell.length_a   1.000
_cell.length_b   1.000
_cell.length_c   1.000
_cell.angle_alpha   90.00
_cell.angle_beta   90.00
_cell.angle_gamma   90.00
#
_symmetry.space_group_name_H-M   'P 1'
#
loop_
_entity.id
_entity.type
_entity.pdbx_description
1 polymer ?
#
loop_
_entity_poly.entity_id
_entity_poly.type
_entity_poly.pdbx_seq_one_letter_code
_entity_poly.pdbx_strand_id
1 'polypeptide(L)'
;WPLPAMALLARTLALLAMATVATVAIDVVPLDMARDSFDDQYRGCRPTRTVALPTLKYLDSLKNPHFARCWDQAEVEWLKRGSPLSPLSRDQAIAIMTYSRNDLYKDFNAAVRKAGRSRQHYQDNFHYKALHFLLTDALQTLRRAQNVRCRRVFRGVYGVWYKARRGDTVRFGQFTSTSLSKHIAQGFGTDTIFEVTTCHGADIRRFSTYPKEKEVLIPPYETFVVTQVTYVGRKPRIWLSSTGTSSKYNC
;
A
#
# COMPACT_ATOMS: atom_id res chain seq x y z
N TRP A 1 55.65 6.26 41.19
CA TRP A 1 54.61 7.22 40.76
C TRP A 1 54.96 7.68 39.34
N PRO A 2 54.07 7.62 38.32
CA PRO A 2 52.60 7.64 38.42
C PRO A 2 51.87 6.53 37.63
N LEU A 3 50.86 5.94 38.27
CA LEU A 3 49.60 5.57 37.63
C LEU A 3 48.54 6.40 38.37
N PRO A 4 47.81 7.31 37.71
CA PRO A 4 46.35 7.10 37.68
C PRO A 4 45.61 7.62 36.43
N ALA A 5 46.26 8.18 35.41
CA ALA A 5 45.53 8.89 34.35
C ALA A 5 44.90 7.97 33.28
N MET A 6 45.51 6.81 33.00
CA MET A 6 45.09 5.93 31.88
C MET A 6 43.88 5.04 32.21
N ALA A 7 43.61 4.77 33.50
CA ALA A 7 42.46 3.95 33.90
C ALA A 7 41.13 4.72 33.90
N LEU A 8 41.18 6.06 34.01
CA LEU A 8 39.97 6.89 34.03
C LEU A 8 39.42 7.13 32.62
N LEU A 9 40.30 7.26 31.62
CA LEU A 9 39.93 7.48 30.21
C LEU A 9 39.25 6.25 29.56
N ALA A 10 39.68 5.04 29.91
CA ALA A 10 39.05 3.81 29.44
C ALA A 10 37.64 3.59 30.02
N ARG A 11 37.40 4.06 31.26
CA ARG A 11 36.06 4.00 31.89
C ARG A 11 35.10 5.04 31.35
N THR A 12 35.57 6.22 30.96
CA THR A 12 34.72 7.26 30.34
C THR A 12 34.30 6.92 28.91
N LEU A 13 35.14 6.22 28.14
CA LEU A 13 34.80 5.78 26.78
C LEU A 13 33.81 4.59 26.77
N ALA A 14 33.85 3.70 27.76
CA ALA A 14 32.87 2.62 27.90
C ALA A 14 31.46 3.14 28.26
N LEU A 15 31.36 4.26 28.99
CA LEU A 15 30.08 4.89 29.35
C LEU A 15 29.47 5.70 28.20
N LEU A 16 30.26 6.23 27.27
CA LEU A 16 29.75 6.91 26.06
C LEU A 16 29.42 5.97 24.89
N ALA A 17 29.98 4.74 24.85
CA ALA A 17 29.59 3.74 23.84
C ALA A 17 28.21 3.10 24.12
N MET A 18 27.64 3.32 25.30
CA MET A 18 26.25 2.98 25.63
C MET A 18 25.25 4.08 25.17
N ALA A 19 25.72 5.07 24.40
CA ALA A 19 24.87 6.02 23.72
C ALA A 19 23.99 5.30 22.68
N THR A 20 22.78 4.98 23.13
CA THR A 20 21.57 4.86 22.31
C THR A 20 21.68 3.86 21.16
N VAL A 21 21.61 2.57 21.48
CA VAL A 21 20.79 1.71 20.61
C VAL A 21 19.37 2.22 20.81
N ALA A 22 18.97 3.20 20.00
CA ALA A 22 17.58 3.60 19.87
C ALA A 22 16.85 2.34 19.42
N THR A 23 16.26 1.62 20.37
CA THR A 23 15.36 0.53 20.06
C THR A 23 14.19 1.18 19.34
N VAL A 24 14.15 1.04 18.01
CA VAL A 24 13.01 1.50 17.23
C VAL A 24 11.80 0.78 17.82
N ALA A 25 10.91 1.54 18.44
CA ALA A 25 9.70 1.00 19.05
C ALA A 25 8.89 0.30 17.96
N ILE A 26 8.55 -0.97 18.18
CA ILE A 26 7.70 -1.71 17.26
C ILE A 26 6.25 -1.35 17.57
N ASP A 27 5.54 -0.85 16.56
CA ASP A 27 4.12 -0.57 16.66
C ASP A 27 3.32 -1.87 16.64
N VAL A 28 2.31 -1.95 17.49
CA VAL A 28 1.45 -3.15 17.58
C VAL A 28 0.04 -2.77 17.19
N VAL A 29 -0.44 -3.30 16.06
CA VAL A 29 -1.70 -2.88 15.43
C VAL A 29 -2.63 -4.09 15.26
N PRO A 30 -3.85 -4.09 15.81
CA PRO A 30 -4.82 -5.14 15.50
C PRO A 30 -5.31 -5.02 14.05
N LEU A 31 -5.45 -6.16 13.36
CA LEU A 31 -6.19 -6.20 12.11
C LEU A 31 -7.69 -6.14 12.40
N ASP A 32 -8.41 -5.39 11.58
CA ASP A 32 -9.85 -5.26 11.65
C ASP A 32 -10.44 -5.12 10.22
N MET A 33 -11.69 -4.69 10.12
CA MET A 33 -12.36 -4.45 8.83
C MET A 33 -12.05 -3.08 8.20
N ALA A 34 -11.16 -2.28 8.80
CA ALA A 34 -10.78 -0.94 8.39
C ALA A 34 -12.00 -0.05 8.05
N ARG A 35 -12.87 0.17 9.04
CA ARG A 35 -14.15 0.90 8.85
C ARG A 35 -13.98 2.39 8.51
N ASP A 36 -12.79 2.91 8.79
CA ASP A 36 -12.41 4.31 8.53
C ASP A 36 -11.86 4.53 7.12
N SER A 37 -11.62 3.46 6.34
CA SER A 37 -11.03 3.61 5.01
C SER A 37 -12.04 4.01 3.95
N PHE A 38 -11.62 4.82 2.98
CA PHE A 38 -12.36 5.01 1.75
C PHE A 38 -12.15 3.79 0.82
N ASP A 39 -13.23 3.15 0.41
CA ASP A 39 -13.22 1.80 -0.14
C ASP A 39 -14.11 1.62 -1.37
N ASP A 40 -14.37 2.73 -2.08
CA ASP A 40 -15.29 2.76 -3.21
C ASP A 40 -14.87 1.81 -4.34
N GLN A 41 -15.83 1.02 -4.83
CA GLN A 41 -15.68 0.11 -5.97
C GLN A 41 -16.17 0.71 -7.29
N TYR A 42 -16.83 1.86 -7.24
CA TYR A 42 -17.41 2.62 -8.34
C TYR A 42 -18.42 1.80 -9.16
N ARG A 43 -19.23 0.98 -8.48
CA ARG A 43 -20.21 0.11 -9.13
C ARG A 43 -21.35 0.96 -9.71
N GLY A 44 -21.53 0.88 -11.02
CA GLY A 44 -22.59 1.59 -11.74
C GLY A 44 -22.29 3.04 -12.12
N CYS A 45 -21.17 3.63 -11.67
CA CYS A 45 -20.83 5.02 -11.97
C CYS A 45 -19.54 5.22 -12.75
N ARG A 46 -18.95 4.15 -13.33
CA ARG A 46 -17.72 4.25 -14.13
C ARG A 46 -17.82 5.33 -15.22
N PRO A 47 -18.87 5.40 -16.08
CA PRO A 47 -18.96 6.44 -17.10
C PRO A 47 -18.97 7.86 -16.51
N THR A 48 -19.79 8.09 -15.49
CA THR A 48 -19.91 9.39 -14.81
C THR A 48 -18.59 9.82 -14.18
N ARG A 49 -17.87 8.89 -13.53
CA ARG A 49 -16.56 9.15 -12.93
C ARG A 49 -15.48 9.41 -13.98
N THR A 50 -15.53 8.73 -15.13
CA THR A 50 -14.65 9.02 -16.27
C THR A 50 -14.87 10.43 -16.82
N VAL A 51 -16.12 10.88 -16.96
CA VAL A 51 -16.44 12.25 -17.42
C VAL A 51 -15.94 13.31 -16.43
N ALA A 52 -16.07 13.05 -15.12
CA ALA A 52 -15.61 13.96 -14.07
C ALA A 52 -14.08 13.96 -13.85
N LEU A 53 -13.35 13.01 -14.45
CA LEU A 53 -11.95 12.76 -14.16
C LEU A 53 -11.03 13.99 -14.38
N PRO A 54 -11.13 14.76 -15.49
CA PRO A 54 -10.28 15.92 -15.69
C PRO A 54 -10.43 16.97 -14.58
N THR A 55 -11.66 17.25 -14.18
CA THR A 55 -11.97 18.20 -13.09
C THR A 55 -11.47 17.67 -11.75
N LEU A 56 -11.69 16.39 -11.44
CA LEU A 56 -11.21 15.78 -10.20
C LEU A 56 -9.69 15.82 -10.10
N LYS A 57 -9.00 15.46 -11.18
CA LYS A 57 -7.53 15.49 -11.25
C LYS A 57 -7.00 16.91 -11.05
N TYR A 58 -7.61 17.90 -11.70
CA TYR A 58 -7.24 19.31 -11.53
C TYR A 58 -7.40 19.77 -10.07
N LEU A 59 -8.54 19.49 -9.45
CA LEU A 59 -8.80 19.88 -8.05
C LEU A 59 -7.88 19.17 -7.06
N ASP A 60 -7.62 17.88 -7.25
CA ASP A 60 -6.65 17.13 -6.43
C ASP A 60 -5.26 17.74 -6.58
N SER A 61 -4.80 18.05 -7.80
CA SER A 61 -3.50 18.67 -8.05
C SER A 61 -3.36 20.05 -7.40
N LEU A 62 -4.41 20.88 -7.43
CA LEU A 62 -4.40 22.20 -6.78
C LEU A 62 -4.22 22.09 -5.26
N LYS A 63 -4.87 21.10 -4.64
CA LYS A 63 -4.82 20.89 -3.19
C LYS A 63 -3.65 20.02 -2.74
N ASN A 64 -2.99 19.34 -3.67
CA ASN A 64 -1.92 18.40 -3.39
C ASN A 64 -0.76 18.54 -4.40
N PRO A 65 0.17 19.48 -4.17
CA PRO A 65 1.33 19.69 -5.04
C PRO A 65 2.24 18.46 -5.13
N HIS A 66 2.29 17.63 -4.09
CA HIS A 66 3.07 16.38 -4.12
C HIS A 66 2.48 15.40 -5.15
N PHE A 67 1.15 15.20 -5.11
CA PHE A 67 0.43 14.40 -6.09
C PHE A 67 0.64 14.92 -7.52
N ALA A 68 0.47 16.23 -7.73
CA ALA A 68 0.65 16.85 -9.04
C ALA A 68 2.04 16.56 -9.64
N ARG A 69 3.10 16.80 -8.86
CA ARG A 69 4.48 16.53 -9.29
C ARG A 69 4.73 15.05 -9.59
N CYS A 70 4.25 14.14 -8.73
CA CYS A 70 4.40 12.70 -8.96
C CYS A 70 3.66 12.24 -10.23
N TRP A 71 2.49 12.81 -10.48
CA TRP A 71 1.71 12.54 -11.68
C TRP A 71 2.45 13.01 -12.94
N ASP A 72 2.95 14.25 -12.97
CA ASP A 72 3.70 14.78 -14.11
C ASP A 72 4.95 13.95 -14.45
N GLN A 73 5.67 13.50 -13.42
CA GLN A 73 6.82 12.60 -13.59
C GLN A 73 6.40 11.23 -14.18
N ALA A 74 5.26 10.70 -13.75
CA ALA A 74 4.71 9.45 -14.27
C ALA A 74 4.26 9.61 -15.74
N GLU A 75 3.68 10.75 -16.11
CA GLU A 75 3.36 11.06 -17.51
C GLU A 75 4.60 11.08 -18.40
N VAL A 76 5.66 11.77 -17.98
CA VAL A 76 6.94 11.83 -18.71
C VAL A 76 7.54 10.44 -18.90
N GLU A 77 7.54 9.61 -17.85
CA GLU A 77 8.04 8.24 -17.92
C GLU A 77 7.18 7.37 -18.85
N TRP A 78 5.85 7.49 -18.78
CA TRP A 78 4.95 6.75 -19.67
C TRP A 78 5.24 7.05 -21.14
N LEU A 79 5.43 8.33 -21.49
CA LEU A 79 5.78 8.76 -22.83
C LEU A 79 7.11 8.14 -23.29
N LYS A 80 8.13 8.11 -22.42
CA LYS A 80 9.44 7.51 -22.73
C LYS A 80 9.38 6.01 -22.99
N ARG A 81 8.50 5.28 -22.29
CA ARG A 81 8.35 3.82 -22.44
C ARG A 81 7.75 3.42 -23.80
N GLY A 82 7.12 4.36 -24.51
CA GLY A 82 6.37 4.11 -25.73
C GLY A 82 5.06 3.40 -25.41
N SER A 83 3.92 3.91 -25.90
CA SER A 83 2.59 3.40 -25.56
C SER A 83 2.42 1.93 -26.02
N PRO A 84 2.53 0.92 -25.13
CA PRO A 84 2.43 -0.46 -25.56
C PRO A 84 0.96 -0.84 -25.77
N LEU A 85 0.72 -1.90 -26.55
CA LEU A 85 -0.59 -2.57 -26.53
C LEU A 85 -0.89 -2.99 -25.08
N SER A 86 -1.95 -2.41 -24.55
CA SER A 86 -2.30 -2.46 -23.14
C SER A 86 -3.82 -2.55 -23.01
N PRO A 87 -4.34 -3.37 -22.08
CA PRO A 87 -5.76 -3.35 -21.75
C PRO A 87 -6.15 -2.07 -20.98
N LEU A 88 -5.17 -1.35 -20.43
CA LEU A 88 -5.38 -0.10 -19.71
C LEU A 88 -5.39 1.10 -20.64
N SER A 89 -6.27 2.07 -20.34
CA SER A 89 -6.16 3.43 -20.87
C SER A 89 -4.88 4.11 -20.40
N ARG A 90 -4.51 5.20 -21.07
CA ARG A 90 -3.37 6.05 -20.69
C ARG A 90 -3.44 6.49 -19.22
N ASP A 91 -4.55 7.04 -18.78
CA ASP A 91 -4.70 7.54 -17.41
C ASP A 91 -4.62 6.44 -16.35
N GLN A 92 -5.17 5.26 -16.65
CA GLN A 92 -5.05 4.09 -15.75
C GLN A 92 -3.60 3.64 -15.60
N ALA A 93 -2.85 3.59 -16.71
CA ALA A 93 -1.44 3.22 -16.67
C ALA A 93 -0.61 4.25 -15.90
N ILE A 94 -0.83 5.54 -16.15
CA ILE A 94 -0.15 6.63 -15.43
C ILE A 94 -0.51 6.60 -13.93
N ALA A 95 -1.76 6.30 -13.56
CA ALA A 95 -2.16 6.18 -12.16
C ALA A 95 -1.37 5.07 -11.42
N ILE A 96 -1.17 3.91 -12.05
CA ILE A 96 -0.32 2.84 -11.50
C ILE A 96 1.14 3.29 -11.38
N MET A 97 1.67 3.96 -12.41
CA MET A 97 3.04 4.49 -12.38
C MET A 97 3.21 5.54 -11.28
N THR A 98 2.21 6.40 -11.09
CA THR A 98 2.15 7.44 -10.07
C THR A 98 2.14 6.83 -8.67
N TYR A 99 1.31 5.80 -8.45
CA TYR A 99 1.25 5.07 -7.19
C TYR A 99 2.55 4.34 -6.85
N SER A 100 3.13 3.61 -7.81
CA SER A 100 4.35 2.80 -7.61
C SER A 100 5.65 3.62 -7.58
N ARG A 101 5.58 4.94 -7.75
CA ARG A 101 6.73 5.83 -7.81
C ARG A 101 6.89 6.61 -6.50
N ASN A 102 8.16 6.84 -6.13
CA ASN A 102 8.56 7.66 -4.99
C ASN A 102 7.86 7.22 -3.68
N ASP A 103 7.58 8.17 -2.80
CA ASP A 103 6.89 8.01 -1.52
C ASP A 103 5.39 8.32 -1.58
N LEU A 104 4.82 8.64 -2.75
CA LEU A 104 3.41 9.00 -2.88
C LEU A 104 2.47 7.91 -2.34
N TYR A 105 2.79 6.63 -2.55
CA TYR A 105 1.98 5.53 -2.00
C TYR A 105 1.84 5.60 -0.48
N LYS A 106 2.83 6.17 0.25
CA LYS A 106 2.77 6.30 1.71
C LYS A 106 1.69 7.30 2.10
N ASP A 107 1.74 8.50 1.52
CA ASP A 107 0.77 9.58 1.78
C ASP A 107 -0.62 9.20 1.31
N PHE A 108 -0.72 8.68 0.09
CA PHE A 108 -1.98 8.22 -0.49
C PHE A 108 -2.63 7.14 0.38
N ASN A 109 -1.89 6.10 0.75
CA ASN A 109 -2.44 5.05 1.59
C ASN A 109 -2.82 5.55 3.00
N ALA A 110 -2.06 6.50 3.55
CA ALA A 110 -2.42 7.14 4.82
C ALA A 110 -3.73 7.94 4.74
N ALA A 111 -3.95 8.65 3.63
CA ALA A 111 -5.19 9.36 3.36
C ALA A 111 -6.36 8.37 3.16
N VAL A 112 -6.18 7.31 2.37
CA VAL A 112 -7.20 6.29 2.12
C VAL A 112 -7.68 5.65 3.42
N ARG A 113 -6.75 5.31 4.35
CA ARG A 113 -7.09 4.71 5.66
C ARG A 113 -8.03 5.56 6.52
N LYS A 114 -8.12 6.87 6.29
CA LYS A 114 -8.89 7.82 7.11
C LYS A 114 -10.07 8.44 6.38
N ALA A 115 -10.02 8.51 5.05
CA ALA A 115 -10.99 9.22 4.22
C ALA A 115 -12.43 8.70 4.36
N GLY A 116 -12.62 7.45 4.79
CA GLY A 116 -13.94 6.85 5.02
C GLY A 116 -14.54 7.10 6.40
N ARG A 117 -13.88 7.88 7.27
CA ARG A 117 -14.40 8.25 8.60
C ARG A 117 -15.72 8.99 8.53
N SER A 118 -15.81 10.01 7.66
CA SER A 118 -17.03 10.78 7.42
C SER A 118 -17.00 11.44 6.04
N ARG A 119 -18.19 11.82 5.53
CA ARG A 119 -18.31 12.58 4.28
C ARG A 119 -17.54 13.90 4.33
N GLN A 120 -17.61 14.61 5.46
CA GLN A 120 -16.89 15.87 5.64
C GLN A 120 -15.37 15.66 5.57
N HIS A 121 -14.85 14.65 6.26
CA HIS A 121 -13.42 14.36 6.23
C HIS A 121 -12.94 14.00 4.82
N TYR A 122 -13.72 13.22 4.07
CA TYR A 122 -13.47 12.92 2.66
C TYR A 122 -13.43 14.19 1.79
N GLN A 123 -14.41 15.09 1.94
CA GLN A 123 -14.48 16.31 1.15
C GLN A 123 -13.28 17.22 1.41
N ASP A 124 -12.96 17.43 2.69
CA ASP A 124 -11.98 18.43 3.12
C ASP A 124 -10.53 17.96 3.02
N ASN A 125 -10.27 16.66 3.22
CA ASN A 125 -8.90 16.16 3.42
C ASN A 125 -8.46 15.12 2.38
N PHE A 126 -9.37 14.53 1.60
CA PHE A 126 -9.01 13.50 0.62
C PHE A 126 -8.79 14.09 -0.76
N HIS A 127 -7.56 14.53 -1.03
CA HIS A 127 -7.13 15.12 -2.32
C HIS A 127 -6.44 14.10 -3.23
N TYR A 128 -7.08 12.93 -3.36
CA TYR A 128 -6.65 11.80 -4.20
C TYR A 128 -7.85 11.12 -4.87
N LYS A 129 -8.94 11.85 -5.11
CA LYS A 129 -10.19 11.32 -5.66
C LYS A 129 -9.98 10.72 -7.05
N ALA A 130 -9.23 11.40 -7.92
CA ALA A 130 -8.87 10.93 -9.25
C ALA A 130 -7.96 9.70 -9.21
N LEU A 131 -6.92 9.73 -8.37
CA LEU A 131 -5.99 8.61 -8.23
C LEU A 131 -6.68 7.35 -7.69
N HIS A 132 -7.53 7.50 -6.66
CA HIS A 132 -8.29 6.38 -6.10
C HIS A 132 -9.21 5.75 -7.14
N PHE A 133 -9.96 6.55 -7.89
CA PHE A 133 -10.82 6.07 -8.96
C PHE A 133 -10.04 5.31 -10.03
N LEU A 134 -8.97 5.91 -10.54
CA LEU A 134 -8.16 5.31 -11.61
C LEU A 134 -7.46 4.03 -11.17
N LEU A 135 -6.93 3.96 -9.94
CA LEU A 135 -6.33 2.73 -9.43
C LEU A 135 -7.39 1.62 -9.29
N THR A 136 -8.56 1.92 -8.72
CA THR A 136 -9.65 0.95 -8.62
C THR A 136 -10.06 0.44 -10.01
N ASP A 137 -10.29 1.35 -10.97
CA ASP A 137 -10.71 0.98 -12.33
C ASP A 137 -9.61 0.19 -13.06
N ALA A 138 -8.34 0.59 -12.90
CA ALA A 138 -7.20 -0.10 -13.51
C ALA A 138 -7.06 -1.54 -13.00
N LEU A 139 -7.19 -1.78 -11.69
CA LEU A 139 -7.14 -3.13 -11.12
C LEU A 139 -8.30 -4.00 -11.62
N GLN A 140 -9.50 -3.43 -11.75
CA GLN A 140 -10.65 -4.13 -12.33
C GLN A 140 -10.41 -4.51 -13.80
N THR A 141 -9.88 -3.59 -14.61
CA THR A 141 -9.51 -3.84 -16.01
C THR A 141 -8.43 -4.92 -16.12
N LEU A 142 -7.35 -4.81 -15.36
CA LEU A 142 -6.25 -5.78 -15.38
C LEU A 142 -6.71 -7.17 -14.94
N ARG A 143 -7.55 -7.27 -13.90
CA ARG A 143 -8.06 -8.57 -13.44
C ARG A 143 -8.84 -9.28 -14.54
N ARG A 144 -9.70 -8.56 -15.28
CA ARG A 144 -10.44 -9.11 -16.43
C ARG A 144 -9.48 -9.55 -17.54
N ALA A 145 -8.51 -8.70 -17.88
CA ALA A 145 -7.56 -8.98 -18.96
C ALA A 145 -6.59 -10.14 -18.64
N GLN A 146 -6.19 -10.29 -17.38
CA GLN A 146 -5.24 -11.33 -16.95
C GLN A 146 -5.90 -12.70 -16.79
N ASN A 147 -7.24 -12.76 -16.69
CA ASN A 147 -8.02 -13.99 -16.57
C ASN A 147 -7.53 -14.97 -15.48
N VAL A 148 -7.01 -14.44 -14.37
CA VAL A 148 -6.61 -15.24 -13.20
C VAL A 148 -7.65 -15.06 -12.11
N ARG A 149 -8.14 -16.19 -11.55
CA ARG A 149 -9.13 -16.19 -10.47
C ARG A 149 -8.56 -15.63 -9.17
N CYS A 150 -7.48 -16.23 -8.67
CA CYS A 150 -6.82 -15.82 -7.43
C CYS A 150 -5.31 -16.07 -7.53
N ARG A 151 -4.52 -15.38 -6.68
CA ARG A 151 -3.06 -15.46 -6.65
C ARG A 151 -2.57 -15.53 -5.22
N ARG A 152 -1.49 -16.29 -5.01
CA ARG A 152 -0.72 -16.28 -3.77
C ARG A 152 0.35 -15.19 -3.86
N VAL A 153 0.35 -14.27 -2.90
CA VAL A 153 1.24 -13.11 -2.84
C VAL A 153 1.75 -12.90 -1.43
N PHE A 154 2.80 -12.10 -1.29
CA PHE A 154 3.50 -11.90 -0.04
C PHE A 154 3.69 -10.41 0.24
N ARG A 155 3.62 -10.02 1.52
CA ARG A 155 3.94 -8.66 1.95
C ARG A 155 4.76 -8.70 3.23
N GLY A 156 5.97 -8.12 3.17
CA GLY A 156 6.76 -7.83 4.35
C GLY A 156 6.45 -6.44 4.88
N VAL A 157 6.46 -6.29 6.19
CA VAL A 157 6.25 -5.01 6.88
C VAL A 157 7.38 -4.81 7.89
N TYR A 158 7.96 -3.61 7.85
CA TYR A 158 8.97 -3.14 8.80
C TYR A 158 8.31 -2.29 9.90
N GLY A 159 8.75 -2.45 11.14
CA GLY A 159 8.37 -1.61 12.28
C GLY A 159 6.98 -1.86 12.86
N VAL A 160 6.19 -2.80 12.31
CA VAL A 160 4.83 -3.09 12.78
C VAL A 160 4.61 -4.58 13.01
N TRP A 161 4.05 -4.92 14.17
CA TRP A 161 3.49 -6.22 14.49
C TRP A 161 1.97 -6.17 14.42
N TYR A 162 1.42 -6.85 13.40
CA TYR A 162 -0.02 -7.01 13.32
C TYR A 162 -0.52 -8.11 14.25
N LYS A 163 -1.60 -7.82 14.97
CA LYS A 163 -2.32 -8.79 15.81
C LYS A 163 -3.56 -9.27 15.07
N ALA A 164 -3.74 -10.58 15.01
CA ALA A 164 -4.91 -11.22 14.42
C ALA A 164 -5.11 -12.59 15.07
N ARG A 165 -6.32 -13.13 14.97
CA ARG A 165 -6.68 -14.49 15.38
C ARG A 165 -7.20 -15.25 14.16
N ARG A 166 -6.94 -16.56 14.14
CA ARG A 166 -7.53 -17.43 13.12
C ARG A 166 -9.06 -17.31 13.19
N GLY A 167 -9.68 -17.12 12.03
CA GLY A 167 -11.13 -16.91 11.89
C GLY A 167 -11.54 -15.43 11.82
N ASP A 168 -10.67 -14.48 12.18
CA ASP A 168 -10.99 -13.06 12.05
C ASP A 168 -11.28 -12.70 10.58
N THR A 169 -12.32 -11.90 10.36
CA THR A 169 -12.56 -11.26 9.06
C THR A 169 -11.91 -9.88 9.07
N VAL A 170 -11.02 -9.64 8.12
CA VAL A 170 -10.16 -8.46 8.08
C VAL A 170 -10.10 -7.85 6.68
N ARG A 171 -9.66 -6.60 6.63
CA ARG A 171 -9.41 -5.85 5.40
C ARG A 171 -8.23 -4.91 5.60
N PHE A 172 -7.43 -4.69 4.57
CA PHE A 172 -6.31 -3.75 4.69
C PHE A 172 -6.74 -2.28 4.75
N GLY A 173 -7.88 -1.92 4.15
CA GLY A 173 -8.42 -0.55 4.18
C GLY A 173 -7.61 0.47 3.38
N GLN A 174 -6.74 -0.01 2.49
CA GLN A 174 -5.92 0.80 1.61
C GLN A 174 -5.50 -0.06 0.42
N PHE A 175 -4.97 0.58 -0.61
CA PHE A 175 -4.23 -0.15 -1.63
C PHE A 175 -3.02 -0.81 -0.98
N THR A 176 -2.87 -2.10 -1.22
CA THR A 176 -1.88 -2.92 -0.51
C THR A 176 -0.95 -3.57 -1.51
N SER A 177 0.26 -3.04 -1.60
CA SER A 177 1.33 -3.60 -2.42
C SER A 177 1.80 -4.92 -1.84
N THR A 178 1.85 -5.93 -2.69
CA THR A 178 2.35 -7.28 -2.39
C THR A 178 3.26 -7.73 -3.53
N SER A 179 4.04 -8.78 -3.33
CA SER A 179 4.89 -9.37 -4.36
C SER A 179 4.51 -10.82 -4.62
N LEU A 180 4.66 -11.26 -5.88
CA LEU A 180 4.64 -12.68 -6.23
C LEU A 180 5.82 -13.46 -5.62
N SER A 181 6.85 -12.77 -5.13
CA SER A 181 8.03 -13.38 -4.52
C SER A 181 8.10 -13.08 -3.03
N LYS A 182 8.12 -14.13 -2.22
CA LYS A 182 8.33 -14.02 -0.77
C LYS A 182 9.65 -13.34 -0.42
N HIS A 183 10.72 -13.66 -1.14
CA HIS A 183 12.04 -13.05 -0.93
C HIS A 183 12.01 -11.54 -1.19
N ILE A 184 11.37 -11.09 -2.28
CA ILE A 184 11.22 -9.66 -2.57
C ILE A 184 10.40 -8.99 -1.48
N ALA A 185 9.27 -9.60 -1.08
CA ALA A 185 8.43 -9.06 -0.01
C ALA A 185 9.19 -8.90 1.32
N GLN A 186 10.05 -9.86 1.68
CA GLN A 186 10.87 -9.81 2.89
C GLN A 186 11.92 -8.68 2.87
N GLY A 187 12.33 -8.24 1.68
CA GLY A 187 13.21 -7.07 1.51
C GLY A 187 12.57 -5.76 2.00
N PHE A 188 11.24 -5.68 2.03
CA PHE A 188 10.51 -4.52 2.57
C PHE A 188 10.28 -4.57 4.09
N GLY A 189 10.56 -5.71 4.72
CA GLY A 189 10.42 -5.89 6.16
C GLY A 189 10.10 -7.32 6.57
N THR A 190 10.45 -7.66 7.80
CA THR A 190 10.26 -9.01 8.35
C THR A 190 9.53 -9.04 9.69
N ASP A 191 9.15 -7.86 10.21
CA ASP A 191 8.50 -7.72 11.51
C ASP A 191 7.08 -8.29 11.49
N THR A 192 6.34 -8.03 10.41
CA THR A 192 5.20 -8.87 10.02
C THR A 192 5.43 -9.38 8.61
N ILE A 193 5.12 -10.65 8.35
CA ILE A 193 5.01 -11.18 6.98
C ILE A 193 3.58 -11.67 6.78
N PHE A 194 2.95 -11.18 5.72
CA PHE A 194 1.68 -11.68 5.23
C PHE A 194 1.90 -12.63 4.06
N GLU A 195 1.15 -13.72 4.09
CA GLU A 195 0.93 -14.57 2.94
C GLU A 195 -0.56 -14.50 2.59
N VAL A 196 -0.86 -14.02 1.39
CA VAL A 196 -2.23 -13.65 1.02
C VAL A 196 -2.64 -14.40 -0.22
N THR A 197 -3.78 -15.07 -0.17
CA THR A 197 -4.50 -15.54 -1.36
C THR A 197 -5.51 -14.46 -1.72
N THR A 198 -5.19 -13.63 -2.71
CA THR A 198 -6.05 -12.54 -3.20
C THR A 198 -6.76 -12.96 -4.49
N CYS A 199 -8.03 -12.62 -4.61
CA CYS A 199 -8.86 -12.82 -5.80
C CYS A 199 -9.23 -11.49 -6.49
N HIS A 200 -8.94 -10.36 -5.84
CA HIS A 200 -9.21 -9.03 -6.41
C HIS A 200 -7.94 -8.21 -6.72
N GLY A 201 -6.76 -8.68 -6.30
CA GLY A 201 -5.48 -8.09 -6.64
C GLY A 201 -5.05 -8.37 -8.09
N ALA A 202 -4.41 -7.39 -8.72
CA ALA A 202 -3.94 -7.50 -10.10
C ALA A 202 -2.41 -7.35 -10.19
N ASP A 203 -1.78 -8.11 -11.09
CA ASP A 203 -0.35 -7.96 -11.39
C ASP A 203 -0.15 -6.63 -12.13
N ILE A 204 0.58 -5.70 -11.51
CA ILE A 204 0.85 -4.37 -12.06
C ILE A 204 2.28 -4.22 -12.56
N ARG A 205 3.07 -5.30 -12.58
CA ARG A 205 4.50 -5.30 -12.91
C ARG A 205 4.84 -4.57 -14.21
N ARG A 206 4.00 -4.72 -15.24
CA ARG A 206 4.22 -4.08 -16.57
C ARG A 206 4.06 -2.55 -16.53
N PHE A 207 3.33 -2.05 -15.55
CA PHE A 207 3.01 -0.63 -15.39
C PHE A 207 3.67 -0.02 -14.15
N SER A 208 4.31 -0.81 -13.29
CA SER A 208 5.02 -0.31 -12.13
C SER A 208 6.30 0.44 -12.54
N THR A 209 6.68 1.42 -11.72
CA THR A 209 8.00 2.06 -11.81
C THR A 209 9.12 1.07 -11.52
N TYR A 210 8.86 0.03 -10.72
CA TYR A 210 9.83 -0.99 -10.33
C TYR A 210 9.37 -2.41 -10.72
N PRO A 211 9.45 -2.81 -12.02
CA PRO A 211 8.99 -4.14 -12.47
C PRO A 211 9.67 -5.32 -11.75
N LYS A 212 10.89 -5.12 -11.21
CA LYS A 212 11.63 -6.14 -10.47
C LYS A 212 10.95 -6.54 -9.16
N GLU A 213 10.05 -5.70 -8.62
CA GLU A 213 9.31 -5.97 -7.38
C GLU A 213 8.22 -7.03 -7.55
N LYS A 214 7.87 -7.38 -8.80
CA LYS A 214 6.81 -8.35 -9.14
C LYS A 214 5.51 -8.02 -8.42
N GLU A 215 5.16 -6.74 -8.44
CA GLU A 215 4.09 -6.17 -7.63
C GLU A 215 2.70 -6.65 -8.08
N VAL A 216 1.93 -7.14 -7.12
CA VAL A 216 0.48 -7.34 -7.21
C VAL A 216 -0.17 -6.36 -6.24
N LEU A 217 -1.05 -5.51 -6.77
CA LEU A 217 -1.73 -4.50 -5.96
C LEU A 217 -3.13 -4.99 -5.59
N ILE A 218 -3.39 -5.03 -4.29
CA ILE A 218 -4.69 -5.43 -3.71
C ILE A 218 -5.53 -4.17 -3.47
N PRO A 219 -6.80 -4.12 -3.92
CA PRO A 219 -7.68 -2.97 -3.69
C PRO A 219 -8.14 -2.85 -2.22
N PRO A 220 -8.55 -1.66 -1.77
CA PRO A 220 -8.91 -1.41 -0.37
C PRO A 220 -10.15 -2.16 0.12
N TYR A 221 -11.00 -2.65 -0.80
CA TYR A 221 -12.30 -3.27 -0.51
C TYR A 221 -12.28 -4.80 -0.41
N GLU A 222 -11.15 -5.46 -0.69
CA GLU A 222 -11.07 -6.93 -0.62
C GLU A 222 -11.08 -7.41 0.84
N THR A 223 -11.98 -8.35 1.14
CA THR A 223 -12.11 -8.93 2.49
C THR A 223 -11.40 -10.27 2.57
N PHE A 224 -10.80 -10.53 3.74
CA PHE A 224 -10.05 -11.76 3.98
C PHE A 224 -10.48 -12.42 5.28
N VAL A 225 -10.41 -13.74 5.32
CA VAL A 225 -10.39 -14.49 6.58
C VAL A 225 -8.95 -14.81 6.94
N VAL A 226 -8.61 -14.67 8.21
CA VAL A 226 -7.31 -15.09 8.75
C VAL A 226 -7.33 -16.62 8.89
N THR A 227 -6.58 -17.31 8.05
CA THR A 227 -6.58 -18.78 8.03
C THR A 227 -5.57 -19.37 9.01
N GLN A 228 -4.48 -18.65 9.28
CA GLN A 228 -3.41 -19.07 10.17
C GLN A 228 -2.63 -17.88 10.71
N VAL A 229 -2.17 -17.98 11.95
CA VAL A 229 -1.21 -17.05 12.57
C VAL A 229 -0.12 -17.88 13.24
N THR A 230 1.13 -17.62 12.91
CA THR A 230 2.30 -18.20 13.60
C THR A 230 3.30 -17.10 13.92
N TYR A 231 4.36 -17.44 14.64
CA TYR A 231 5.38 -16.49 15.07
C TYR A 231 6.78 -17.05 14.82
N VAL A 232 7.69 -16.19 14.37
CA VAL A 232 9.14 -16.44 14.37
C VAL A 232 9.73 -15.54 15.44
N GLY A 233 10.07 -16.11 16.60
CA GLY A 233 10.28 -15.32 17.81
C GLY A 233 9.00 -14.55 18.16
N ARG A 234 9.07 -13.21 18.20
CA ARG A 234 7.90 -12.33 18.42
C ARG A 234 7.26 -11.80 17.13
N LYS A 235 7.84 -12.10 15.96
CA LYS A 235 7.44 -11.53 14.67
C LYS A 235 6.30 -12.35 14.06
N PRO A 236 5.08 -11.80 13.90
CA PRO A 236 3.95 -12.54 13.35
C PRO A 236 4.15 -12.92 11.87
N ARG A 237 3.58 -14.07 11.53
CA ARG A 237 3.35 -14.57 10.18
C ARG A 237 1.85 -14.82 10.06
N ILE A 238 1.19 -14.14 9.11
CA ILE A 238 -0.27 -14.12 9.01
C ILE A 238 -0.67 -14.59 7.62
N TRP A 239 -1.54 -15.60 7.57
CA TRP A 239 -2.12 -16.09 6.32
C TRP A 239 -3.54 -15.57 6.17
N LEU A 240 -3.82 -15.02 5.00
CA LEU A 240 -5.09 -14.43 4.64
C LEU A 240 -5.64 -15.12 3.39
N SER A 241 -6.93 -15.45 3.39
CA SER A 241 -7.62 -15.96 2.22
C SER A 241 -8.79 -15.06 1.85
N SER A 242 -8.87 -14.67 0.58
CA SER A 242 -9.96 -13.83 0.08
C SER A 242 -11.32 -14.47 0.34
N THR A 243 -12.26 -13.64 0.75
CA THR A 243 -13.67 -14.00 0.99
C THR A 243 -14.63 -13.21 0.10
N GLY A 244 -14.11 -12.29 -0.72
CA GLY A 244 -14.90 -11.43 -1.59
C GLY A 244 -14.58 -9.95 -1.38
N THR A 245 -15.61 -9.11 -1.44
CA THR A 245 -15.48 -7.66 -1.35
C THR A 245 -16.54 -7.06 -0.43
N SER A 246 -16.19 -6.01 0.30
CA SER A 246 -17.13 -5.20 1.06
C SER A 246 -16.70 -3.73 0.96
N SER A 247 -17.66 -2.84 0.71
CA SER A 247 -17.46 -1.39 0.66
C SER A 247 -18.54 -0.67 1.45
N LYS A 248 -18.14 0.33 2.24
CA LYS A 248 -19.05 1.26 2.90
C LYS A 248 -19.53 2.34 1.92
N TYR A 249 -18.70 2.71 0.95
CA TYR A 249 -18.98 3.77 -0.01
C TYR A 249 -19.19 3.24 -1.43
N ASN A 250 -20.05 3.92 -2.18
CA ASN A 250 -20.23 3.72 -3.62
C ASN A 250 -20.75 5.01 -4.28
N CYS A 251 -20.02 5.54 -5.27
CA CYS A 251 -20.48 6.54 -6.25
C CYS A 251 -21.14 7.84 -5.72
#